data_AF-A0A0A0LQ61-F1
#
_entry.id   AF-A0A0A0LQ61-F1
#
_cell.length_a   1.000
_cell.length_b   1.000
_cell.length_c   1.000
_cell.angle_alpha   90.00
_cell.angle_beta   90.00
_cell.angle_gamma   90.00
#
_symmetry.space_group_name_H-M   'P 1'
#
loop_
_entity.id
_entity.type
_entity.pdbx_description
1 polymer ?
#
loop_
_entity_poly.entity_id
_entity_poly.type
_entity_poly.pdbx_seq_one_letter_code
_entity_poly.pdbx_strand_id
1 'polypeptide(L)'
;MKFVFILRFNELARGDVPKSIQCYMKDTGGSESDARKHIRHLIDETWKKLNKVQVENSIFPKVFIERAKNVARMAQCMYQYGDGHGIVHQETKDRVMSLLIQQISIHPYSENLPKVI
;
A
#
# COMPACT_ATOMS: atom_id res chain seq x y z
N MET A 1 6.69 -10.36 -3.45
CA MET A 1 6.53 -9.17 -4.32
C MET A 1 6.82 -7.91 -3.48
N LYS A 2 8.10 -7.70 -3.14
CA LYS A 2 8.57 -6.42 -2.62
C LYS A 2 8.53 -5.48 -3.81
N PHE A 3 7.45 -4.73 -3.96
CA PHE A 3 7.34 -3.75 -5.03
C PHE A 3 8.42 -2.69 -4.80
N VAL A 4 9.58 -2.88 -5.45
CA VAL A 4 10.44 -1.94 -6.20
C VAL A 4 10.83 -0.60 -5.56
N PHE A 5 10.21 -0.13 -4.48
CA PHE A 5 10.22 1.29 -4.13
C PHE A 5 10.87 1.61 -2.78
N ILE A 6 10.76 0.76 -1.76
CA ILE A 6 11.25 1.11 -0.41
C ILE A 6 11.58 -0.21 0.34
N LEU A 7 12.79 -0.53 0.83
CA LEU A 7 13.45 0.08 1.98
C LEU A 7 14.89 -0.43 2.27
N ARG A 8 15.73 0.52 2.72
CA ARG A 8 16.88 0.44 3.65
C ARG A 8 18.16 -0.30 3.21
N PHE A 9 19.30 0.33 3.54
CA PHE A 9 20.66 -0.22 3.46
C PHE A 9 20.81 -1.61 4.06
N ASN A 10 19.99 -1.97 5.06
CA ASN A 10 20.00 -3.31 5.67
C ASN A 10 19.73 -4.44 4.68
N GLU A 11 19.01 -4.21 3.58
CA GLU A 11 18.83 -5.23 2.54
C GLU A 11 20.09 -5.40 1.69
N LEU A 12 20.74 -4.28 1.35
CA LEU A 12 22.01 -4.29 0.63
C LEU A 12 23.12 -4.97 1.46
N ALA A 13 23.14 -4.74 2.77
CA ALA A 13 24.06 -5.39 3.69
C ALA A 13 23.89 -6.93 3.76
N ARG A 14 22.71 -7.45 3.40
CA ARG A 14 22.44 -8.90 3.27
C ARG A 14 22.71 -9.43 1.85
N GLY A 15 23.25 -8.62 0.95
CA GLY A 15 23.54 -9.00 -0.43
C GLY A 15 22.35 -8.92 -1.39
N ASP A 16 21.28 -8.21 -1.04
CA ASP A 16 20.16 -7.98 -1.97
C ASP A 16 20.56 -7.02 -3.11
N VAL A 17 19.95 -7.18 -4.28
CA VAL A 17 20.24 -6.35 -5.45
C VAL A 17 19.74 -4.91 -5.25
N PRO A 18 20.46 -3.89 -5.77
CA PRO A 18 20.04 -2.48 -5.68
C PRO A 18 18.60 -2.26 -6.13
N LYS A 19 17.84 -1.45 -5.38
CA LYS A 19 16.46 -1.05 -5.72
C LYS A 19 16.43 0.39 -6.21
N SER A 20 15.24 0.90 -6.52
CA SER A 20 15.04 2.23 -7.09
C SER A 20 15.75 3.39 -6.37
N ILE A 21 15.79 3.38 -5.02
CA ILE A 21 16.51 4.40 -4.25
C ILE A 21 18.02 4.34 -4.55
N GLN A 22 18.64 3.16 -4.45
CA GLN A 22 20.06 3.00 -4.71
C GLN A 22 20.42 3.25 -6.17
N CYS A 23 19.56 2.83 -7.12
CA CYS A 23 19.74 3.14 -8.54
C CYS A 23 19.72 4.65 -8.77
N TYR A 24 18.72 5.36 -8.23
CA TYR A 24 18.66 6.82 -8.37
C TYR A 24 19.88 7.52 -7.78
N MET A 25 20.33 7.12 -6.58
CA MET A 25 21.53 7.68 -5.97
C MET A 25 22.77 7.42 -6.82
N LYS A 26 22.91 6.21 -7.38
CA LYS A 26 24.03 5.85 -8.26
C LYS A 26 24.01 6.67 -9.56
N ASP A 27 22.85 6.81 -10.16
CA ASP A 27 22.70 7.44 -11.48
C ASP A 27 22.82 8.97 -11.41
N THR A 28 22.44 9.58 -10.28
CA THR A 28 22.43 11.05 -10.11
C THR A 28 23.52 11.58 -9.18
N GLY A 29 24.17 10.72 -8.40
CA GLY A 29 25.03 11.13 -7.28
C GLY A 29 24.27 11.76 -6.10
N GLY A 30 22.93 11.77 -6.14
CA GLY A 30 22.07 12.42 -5.15
C GLY A 30 22.03 11.69 -3.81
N SER A 31 21.54 12.39 -2.77
CA SER A 31 21.40 11.80 -1.43
C SER A 31 20.25 10.79 -1.35
N GLU A 32 20.24 9.94 -0.31
CA GLU A 32 19.12 9.04 -0.06
C GLU A 32 17.80 9.81 0.14
N SER A 33 17.87 11.00 0.75
CA SER A 33 16.71 11.88 0.95
C SER A 33 16.13 12.33 -0.39
N ASP A 34 16.99 12.78 -1.30
CA ASP A 34 16.58 13.22 -2.65
C ASP A 34 16.00 12.07 -3.46
N ALA A 35 16.64 10.89 -3.39
CA ALA A 35 16.15 9.68 -4.01
C ALA A 35 14.76 9.31 -3.47
N ARG A 36 14.56 9.32 -2.16
CA ARG A 36 13.25 9.04 -1.54
C ARG A 36 12.19 10.06 -1.95
N LYS A 37 12.55 11.35 -2.00
CA LYS A 37 11.64 12.41 -2.45
C LYS A 37 11.25 12.21 -3.91
N HIS A 38 12.21 11.88 -4.77
CA HIS A 38 11.97 11.60 -6.19
C HIS A 38 11.05 10.38 -6.37
N ILE A 39 11.34 9.28 -5.68
CA ILE A 39 10.53 8.06 -5.75
C ILE A 39 9.10 8.31 -5.25
N ARG A 40 8.91 9.07 -4.16
CA ARG A 40 7.56 9.47 -3.69
C ARG A 40 6.81 10.27 -4.75
N HIS A 41 7.50 11.23 -5.37
CA HIS A 41 6.90 12.00 -6.47
C HIS A 41 6.46 11.11 -7.63
N LEU A 42 7.28 10.13 -8.05
CA LEU A 42 6.89 9.17 -9.09
C LEU A 42 5.67 8.33 -8.70
N ILE A 43 5.58 7.92 -7.43
CA ILE A 43 4.42 7.20 -6.90
C ILE A 43 3.16 8.08 -6.98
N ASP A 44 3.24 9.34 -6.56
CA ASP A 44 2.12 10.29 -6.60
C ASP A 44 1.64 10.56 -8.03
N GLU A 45 2.57 10.77 -8.97
CA GLU A 45 2.24 10.95 -10.39
C GLU A 45 1.62 9.68 -10.99
N THR A 46 2.07 8.50 -10.57
CA THR A 46 1.49 7.23 -11.00
C THR A 46 0.08 7.04 -10.45
N TRP A 47 -0.18 7.42 -9.20
CA TRP A 47 -1.53 7.43 -8.63
C TRP A 47 -2.48 8.35 -9.38
N LYS A 48 -2.03 9.56 -9.75
CA LYS A 48 -2.84 10.48 -10.58
C LYS A 48 -3.23 9.84 -11.90
N LYS A 49 -2.29 9.17 -12.59
CA LYS A 49 -2.57 8.44 -13.85
C LYS A 49 -3.57 7.31 -13.63
N LEU A 50 -3.39 6.51 -12.58
CA LEU A 50 -4.28 5.38 -12.26
C LEU A 50 -5.71 5.84 -11.97
N ASN A 51 -5.88 6.98 -11.29
CA ASN A 51 -7.19 7.57 -11.03
C ASN A 51 -7.86 8.11 -12.30
N LYS A 52 -7.10 8.68 -13.23
CA LYS A 52 -7.62 9.11 -14.54
C LYS A 52 -8.20 7.95 -15.36
N VAL A 53 -7.50 6.82 -15.40
CA VAL A 53 -7.95 5.62 -16.12
C VAL A 53 -9.32 5.10 -15.62
N GLN A 54 -9.67 5.37 -14.36
CA GLN A 54 -10.97 4.97 -13.82
C GLN A 54 -12.15 5.81 -14.36
N VAL A 55 -11.91 7.09 -14.63
CA VAL A 55 -12.95 8.02 -15.10
C VAL A 55 -13.02 8.12 -16.62
N GLU A 56 -11.94 7.74 -17.31
CA GLU A 56 -11.87 7.71 -18.77
C GLU A 56 -12.52 6.44 -19.35
N ASN A 57 -12.92 6.51 -20.64
CA ASN A 57 -13.36 5.34 -21.41
C ASN A 57 -12.14 4.44 -21.73
N SER A 58 -11.66 3.75 -20.71
CA SER A 58 -10.52 2.84 -20.82
C SER A 58 -10.85 1.65 -21.73
N ILE A 59 -9.85 1.19 -22.46
CA ILE A 59 -9.90 -0.06 -23.24
C ILE A 59 -9.96 -1.31 -22.34
N PHE A 60 -9.66 -1.17 -21.04
CA PHE A 60 -9.65 -2.27 -20.09
C PHE A 60 -11.03 -2.45 -19.42
N PRO A 61 -11.44 -3.70 -19.14
CA PRO A 61 -12.64 -3.94 -18.35
C PRO A 61 -12.57 -3.26 -16.98
N LYS A 62 -13.69 -2.71 -16.50
CA LYS A 62 -13.78 -2.04 -15.18
C LYS A 62 -13.24 -2.91 -14.04
N VAL A 63 -13.53 -4.21 -14.06
CA VAL A 63 -13.04 -5.19 -13.07
C VAL A 63 -11.51 -5.25 -13.03
N PHE A 64 -10.85 -5.17 -14.19
CA PHE A 64 -9.39 -5.16 -14.26
C PHE A 64 -8.80 -3.90 -13.63
N ILE A 65 -9.39 -2.73 -13.95
CA ILE A 65 -8.98 -1.43 -13.40
C ILE A 65 -9.11 -1.43 -11.87
N GLU A 66 -10.24 -1.91 -11.34
CA GLU A 66 -10.44 -1.99 -9.88
C GLU A 66 -9.45 -2.96 -9.22
N ARG A 67 -9.15 -4.11 -9.84
CA ARG A 67 -8.14 -5.03 -9.31
C ARG A 67 -6.75 -4.40 -9.29
N ALA A 68 -6.33 -3.75 -10.37
CA ALA A 68 -5.04 -3.05 -10.44
C ALA A 68 -4.93 -1.97 -9.35
N LYS A 69 -5.99 -1.19 -9.14
CA LYS A 69 -6.09 -0.21 -8.06
C LYS A 69 -5.99 -0.85 -6.68
N ASN A 70 -6.66 -1.97 -6.45
CA ASN A 70 -6.63 -2.64 -5.16
C ASN A 70 -5.24 -3.25 -4.86
N VAL A 71 -4.50 -3.70 -5.88
CA VAL A 71 -3.10 -4.10 -5.72
C VAL A 71 -2.23 -2.91 -5.30
N ALA A 72 -2.39 -1.75 -5.93
CA ALA A 72 -1.66 -0.53 -5.54
C ALA A 72 -2.01 -0.09 -4.10
N ARG A 73 -3.30 -0.13 -3.73
CA ARG A 73 -3.76 0.17 -2.37
C ARG A 73 -3.21 -0.80 -1.33
N MET A 74 -3.18 -2.09 -1.67
CA MET A 74 -2.61 -3.13 -0.81
C MET A 74 -1.11 -2.88 -0.58
N ALA A 75 -0.35 -2.57 -1.65
CA ALA A 75 1.06 -2.23 -1.51
C ALA A 75 1.25 -1.00 -0.60
N GLN A 76 0.48 0.07 -0.80
CA GLN A 76 0.56 1.24 0.07
C GLN A 76 0.22 0.91 1.53
N CYS A 77 -0.88 0.17 1.77
CA CYS A 77 -1.29 -0.26 3.11
C CYS A 77 -0.17 -1.04 3.82
N MET A 78 0.52 -1.93 3.12
CA MET A 78 1.59 -2.76 3.67
C MET A 78 2.90 -1.99 3.89
N TYR A 79 3.21 -0.99 3.07
CA TYR A 79 4.56 -0.41 3.01
C TYR A 79 4.67 1.09 3.37
N GLN A 80 3.55 1.78 3.63
CA GLN A 80 3.56 3.24 3.87
C GLN A 80 4.36 3.67 5.11
N TYR A 81 4.53 2.79 6.11
CA TYR A 81 5.25 3.08 7.36
C TYR A 81 6.52 2.25 7.56
N GLY A 82 6.90 1.42 6.58
CA GLY A 82 7.97 0.45 6.79
C GLY A 82 7.78 -0.81 5.98
N ASP A 83 8.55 -1.85 6.29
CA ASP A 83 8.32 -3.17 5.72
C ASP A 83 7.28 -3.90 6.57
N GLY A 84 5.99 -3.65 6.31
CA GLY A 84 4.91 -4.31 7.04
C GLY A 84 4.69 -5.77 6.64
N HIS A 85 5.42 -6.30 5.65
CA HIS A 85 5.27 -7.68 5.18
C HIS A 85 6.39 -8.59 5.69
N GLY A 86 7.64 -8.17 5.52
CA GLY A 86 8.83 -8.92 5.95
C GLY A 86 9.21 -8.70 7.41
N ILE A 87 8.71 -7.63 8.04
CA ILE A 87 8.89 -7.36 9.46
C ILE A 87 7.53 -7.46 10.13
N VAL A 88 7.45 -8.16 11.26
CA VAL A 88 6.24 -8.20 12.09
C VAL A 88 6.03 -6.82 12.71
N HIS A 89 5.36 -5.94 11.98
CA HIS A 89 4.99 -4.62 12.45
C HIS A 89 3.62 -4.69 13.15
N GLN A 90 3.52 -4.08 14.33
CA GLN A 90 2.30 -4.13 15.15
C GLN A 90 1.07 -3.67 14.36
N GLU A 91 1.17 -2.55 13.64
CA GLU A 91 0.06 -2.03 12.84
C GLU A 91 -0.44 -2.99 11.76
N THR A 92 0.45 -3.67 11.02
CA THR A 92 0.02 -4.62 10.00
C THR A 92 -0.67 -5.82 10.63
N LYS A 93 -0.16 -6.28 11.77
CA LYS A 93 -0.81 -7.35 12.55
C LYS A 93 -2.20 -6.93 13.02
N ASP A 94 -2.34 -5.73 13.56
CA ASP A 94 -3.62 -5.21 14.04
C ASP A 94 -4.65 -5.07 12.91
N ARG A 95 -4.21 -4.64 11.73
CA ARG A 95 -5.06 -4.60 10.52
C ARG A 95 -5.51 -5.99 10.10
N VAL A 96 -4.60 -6.97 10.08
CA VAL A 96 -4.95 -8.36 9.74
C VAL A 96 -5.93 -8.94 10.77
N MET A 97 -5.68 -8.71 12.06
CA MET A 97 -6.55 -9.17 13.13
C MET A 97 -7.96 -8.59 13.00
N SER A 98 -8.08 -7.27 12.83
CA SER A 98 -9.39 -6.62 12.74
C SER A 98 -10.17 -6.92 11.45
N LEU A 99 -9.47 -7.09 10.31
CA LEU A 99 -10.13 -7.28 9.02
C LEU A 99 -10.45 -8.75 8.69
N LEU A 100 -9.64 -9.70 9.15
CA LEU A 100 -9.71 -11.10 8.71
C LEU A 100 -10.01 -12.10 9.84
N ILE A 101 -9.77 -11.74 11.10
CA ILE A 101 -9.88 -12.67 12.23
C ILE A 101 -11.03 -12.27 13.15
N GLN A 102 -11.10 -10.99 13.53
CA GLN A 102 -12.12 -10.48 14.43
C GLN A 102 -13.42 -10.25 13.67
N GLN A 103 -14.49 -10.84 14.18
CA GLN A 103 -15.83 -10.60 13.66
C GLN A 103 -16.28 -9.20 14.05
N ILE A 104 -17.02 -8.54 13.15
CA ILE A 104 -17.68 -7.29 13.46
C ILE A 104 -18.83 -7.61 14.41
N SER A 105 -18.82 -7.01 15.60
CA SER A 105 -19.94 -7.13 16.53
C SER A 105 -21.17 -6.46 15.93
N ILE A 106 -22.20 -7.25 15.65
CA ILE A 106 -23.50 -6.75 15.24
C ILE A 106 -24.28 -6.53 16.53
N HIS A 107 -24.31 -5.29 17.04
CA HIS A 107 -25.22 -4.97 18.13
C HIS A 107 -26.65 -5.13 17.60
N PRO A 108 -27.50 -5.98 18.18
CA PRO A 108 -28.88 -6.06 17.75
C PRO A 108 -29.57 -4.74 18.12
N TYR A 109 -30.02 -4.00 17.10
CA TYR A 109 -31.00 -2.94 17.25
C TYR A 109 -32.39 -3.58 17.48
N SER A 110 -32.60 -4.29 18.59
CA SER A 110 -33.95 -4.78 18.94
C SER A 110 -34.12 -5.14 20.42
N GLU A 111 -34.00 -4.17 21.33
CA GLU A 111 -34.57 -4.33 22.69
C GLU A 111 -35.43 -3.13 23.15
N ASN A 112 -35.69 -2.14 22.28
CA ASN A 112 -36.49 -0.95 22.64
C ASN A 112 -37.69 -0.69 21.72
N LEU A 113 -38.33 -1.73 21.16
CA LEU A 113 -39.69 -1.56 20.62
C LEU A 113 -40.70 -1.92 21.71
N PRO A 114 -41.62 -1.03 22.09
CA PRO A 114 -42.67 -1.37 23.03
C PRO A 114 -43.46 -2.55 22.45
N LYS A 115 -43.59 -3.62 23.25
CA LYS A 115 -44.50 -4.73 22.93
C LYS A 115 -45.90 -4.13 22.85
N VAL A 116 -46.43 -4.01 21.65
CA VAL A 116 -47.84 -3.65 21.42
C VAL A 116 -48.66 -4.78 22.02
N ILE A 117 -49.39 -4.46 23.10
CA ILE A 117 -50.46 -5.28 23.67
C ILE A 117 -51.71 -5.04 22.84
#